data_AF-A0A7X7REE4-F1
#
_entry.id   AF-A0A7X7REE4-F1
#
_cell.length_a   1.000
_cell.length_b   1.000
_cell.length_c   1.000
_cell.angle_alpha   90.00
_cell.angle_beta   90.00
_cell.angle_gamma   90.00
#
_symmetry.space_group_name_H-M   'P 1'
#
loop_
_entity.id
_entity.type
_entity.pdbx_description
1 polymer ?
#
loop_
_entity_poly.entity_id
_entity_poly.type
_entity_poly.pdbx_seq_one_letter_code
_entity_poly.pdbx_strand_id
1 'polypeptide(L)' 'MEDVSIIFFLMALAIGITILHTFLKQAGRDEFAYLALVVGLAIGLIKILPLIKDLFAGVQEVFKLYD' A
#
# COMPACT_ATOMS: atom_id res chain seq x y z
N MET A 1 10.04 13.66 -9.08
CA MET A 1 10.21 12.28 -9.60
C MET A 1 9.84 11.23 -8.55
N GLU A 2 9.79 11.56 -7.25
CA GLU A 2 9.34 10.66 -6.16
C GLU A 2 7.84 10.34 -6.19
N ASP A 3 6.98 11.25 -6.64
CA ASP A 3 5.52 11.12 -6.48
C ASP A 3 4.90 9.94 -7.23
N VAL A 4 5.51 9.51 -8.34
CA VAL A 4 4.98 8.40 -9.16
C VAL A 4 5.53 7.06 -8.68
N SER A 5 6.67 7.04 -7.97
CA SER A 5 7.31 5.80 -7.51
C SER A 5 6.39 5.01 -6.57
N ILE A 6 5.59 5.68 -5.75
CA ILE A 6 4.64 5.00 -4.85
C ILE A 6 3.48 4.36 -5.61
N ILE A 7 3.01 5.01 -6.68
CA ILE A 7 1.95 4.46 -7.55
C ILE A 7 2.46 3.20 -8.27
N PHE A 8 3.68 3.25 -8.81
CA PHE A 8 4.33 2.08 -9.41
C PHE A 8 4.55 0.96 -8.40
N PHE A 9 4.96 1.28 -7.18
CA PHE A 9 5.13 0.28 -6.12
C PHE A 9 3.80 -0.40 -5.78
N LEU A 10 2.73 0.38 -5.58
CA LEU A 10 1.41 -0.16 -5.26
C LEU A 10 0.84 -1.00 -6.41
N MET A 11 1.07 -0.60 -7.67
CA MET A 11 0.68 -1.38 -8.84
C MET A 11 1.42 -2.72 -8.91
N ALA A 12 2.75 -2.70 -8.77
CA ALA A 12 3.55 -3.92 -8.79
C ALA A 12 3.17 -4.87 -7.63
N LEU A 13 2.92 -4.30 -6.45
CA LEU A 13 2.44 -5.03 -5.28
C LEU A 13 1.09 -5.69 -5.58
N ALA A 14 0.11 -4.95 -6.11
CA ALA A 14 -1.22 -5.46 -6.44
C ALA A 14 -1.18 -6.61 -7.46
N ILE A 15 -0.38 -6.45 -8.52
CA ILE A 15 -0.17 -7.51 -9.52
C ILE A 15 0.44 -8.75 -8.86
N GLY A 16 1.50 -8.58 -8.05
CA GLY A 16 2.15 -9.69 -7.35
C GLY A 16 1.23 -10.44 -6.40
N ILE A 17 0.44 -9.73 -5.59
CA ILE A 17 -0.55 -10.34 -4.68
C ILE A 17 -1.61 -11.10 -5.46
N THR A 18 -2.08 -10.54 -6.58
CA THR A 18 -3.12 -11.16 -7.40
C THR A 18 -2.63 -12.48 -7.98
N ILE A 19 -1.41 -12.51 -8.52
CA ILE A 19 -0.79 -13.74 -9.04
C ILE A 19 -0.65 -14.77 -7.90
N LEU A 20 -0.17 -14.36 -6.72
CA LEU A 20 -0.03 -15.25 -5.57
C LEU A 20 -1.38 -15.82 -5.11
N HIS A 21 -2.41 -14.97 -5.04
CA HIS A 21 -3.77 -15.37 -4.69
C HIS A 21 -4.32 -16.39 -5.70
N THR A 22 -4.21 -16.11 -7.00
CA THR A 22 -4.65 -17.02 -8.06
C THR A 22 -3.92 -18.36 -7.99
N PHE A 23 -2.61 -18.34 -7.72
CA PHE A 23 -1.80 -19.55 -7.61
C PHE A 23 -2.20 -20.40 -6.39
N LEU A 24 -2.37 -19.77 -5.22
CA LEU A 24 -2.81 -20.46 -4.00
C LEU A 24 -4.23 -21.03 -4.13
N LYS A 25 -5.11 -20.30 -4.82
CA LYS A 25 -6.47 -20.75 -5.13
C LYS A 25 -6.45 -21.96 -6.07
N GLN A 26 -5.62 -21.95 -7.11
CA GLN A 26 -5.44 -23.12 -8.00
C GLN A 26 -4.82 -24.32 -7.29
N ALA A 27 -4.00 -24.10 -6.25
CA ALA A 27 -3.44 -25.15 -5.41
C ALA A 27 -4.44 -25.74 -4.40
N GLY A 28 -5.70 -25.28 -4.38
CA GLY A 28 -6.72 -25.72 -3.42
C GLY A 28 -6.50 -25.20 -2.00
N ARG A 29 -5.75 -24.10 -1.84
CA ARG A 29 -5.40 -23.49 -0.55
C ARG A 29 -6.07 -22.14 -0.38
N ASP A 30 -7.40 -22.17 -0.38
CA ASP A 30 -8.25 -20.96 -0.35
C ASP A 30 -8.02 -20.09 0.90
N GLU A 31 -7.77 -20.70 2.06
CA GLU A 31 -7.46 -19.97 3.30
C GLU A 31 -6.20 -19.12 3.17
N PHE A 32 -5.14 -19.69 2.61
CA PHE A 32 -3.89 -18.97 2.36
C PHE A 32 -4.04 -17.93 1.26
N ALA A 33 -4.86 -18.21 0.23
CA ALA A 33 -5.15 -17.25 -0.83
C ALA A 33 -5.83 -16.00 -0.26
N TYR A 34 -6.79 -16.16 0.66
CA TYR A 34 -7.44 -15.03 1.31
C TYR A 34 -6.47 -14.25 2.22
N LEU A 35 -5.66 -14.95 3.01
CA LEU A 35 -4.64 -14.32 3.85
C LEU A 35 -3.61 -13.53 3.03
N ALA A 36 -3.24 -14.02 1.84
CA ALA A 36 -2.35 -13.30 0.94
C ALA A 36 -2.92 -11.93 0.50
N LEU A 37 -4.23 -11.83 0.27
CA LEU A 37 -4.90 -10.55 -0.03
C LEU A 37 -4.85 -9.60 1.15
N VAL A 38 -5.13 -10.11 2.37
CA VAL A 38 -5.11 -9.30 3.60
C VAL A 38 -3.70 -8.77 3.88
N VAL A 39 -2.67 -9.62 3.75
CA VAL A 39 -1.27 -9.22 3.89
C VAL A 39 -0.91 -8.18 2.84
N GLY A 40 -1.32 -8.40 1.59
CA GLY A 40 -1.10 -7.47 0.50
C GLY A 40 -1.69 -6.08 0.76
N LEU A 41 -2.92 -6.03 1.27
CA LEU A 41 -3.60 -4.81 1.68
C LEU A 41 -2.87 -4.13 2.85
N ALA A 42 -2.47 -4.88 3.87
CA ALA A 42 -1.72 -4.35 5.00
C ALA A 42 -0.39 -3.71 4.57
N ILE A 43 0.36 -4.36 3.68
CA ILE A 43 1.61 -3.80 3.13
C ILE A 43 1.34 -2.49 2.38
N GLY A 44 0.28 -2.45 1.55
CA GLY A 44 -0.12 -1.24 0.83
C GLY A 44 -0.44 -0.08 1.76
N LEU A 45 -1.21 -0.34 2.82
CA LEU A 45 -1.57 0.67 3.83
C LEU A 45 -0.35 1.22 4.57
N ILE A 46 0.58 0.34 4.99
CA ILE A 46 1.81 0.75 5.66
C ILE A 46 2.66 1.66 4.75
N LYS A 47 2.68 1.39 3.45
CA LYS A 47 3.42 2.19 2.47
C LYS A 47 2.83 3.57 2.23
N ILE A 48 1.51 3.72 2.34
CA ILE A 48 0.83 5.02 2.19
C ILE A 48 0.95 5.88 3.45
N LEU A 49 1.13 5.26 4.64
CA LEU A 49 1.23 5.95 5.92
C LEU A 49 2.23 7.12 5.99
N PRO A 50 3.50 7.00 5.53
CA PRO A 50 4.44 8.13 5.55
C PRO A 50 3.96 9.30 4.68
N LEU A 51 3.37 9.03 3.51
CA LEU A 51 2.84 10.06 2.62
C LEU A 51 1.77 10.91 3.33
N ILE A 52 0.89 10.25 4.08
CA ILE A 52 -0.12 10.93 4.88
C ILE A 52 0.56 11.81 5.94
N LYS A 53 1.57 11.29 6.65
CA LYS A 53 2.29 12.06 7.67
C LYS A 53 2.94 13.32 7.09
N ASP A 54 3.55 13.21 5.91
CA ASP A 54 4.21 14.33 5.25
C ASP A 54 3.19 15.41 4.86
N LEU A 55 2.02 15.02 4.37
CA LEU A 55 0.92 15.94 4.09
C LEU A 55 0.43 16.66 5.36
N PHE A 56 0.23 15.92 6.44
CA PHE A 56 -0.17 16.53 7.72
C PHE A 56 0.90 17.46 8.29
N ALA A 57 2.19 17.11 8.17
CA ALA A 57 3.29 17.96 8.59
C ALA A 57 3.33 19.27 7.78
N GLY A 58 3.15 19.20 6.46
CA GLY A 58 3.07 20.38 5.60
C GLY A 58 1.88 21.29 5.97
N VAL A 59 0.71 20.71 6.26
CA VAL A 59 -0.44 21.49 6.76
C VAL A 59 -0.09 22.17 8.09
N GLN A 60 0.46 21.44 9.06
CA GLN A 60 0.84 22.00 10.36
C GLN A 60 1.88 23.13 10.26
N GLU A 61 2.81 23.05 9.31
CA GLU A 61 3.81 24.08 9.07
C GLU A 61 3.18 25.38 8.58
N VAL A 62 2.22 25.30 7.64
CA VAL A 62 1.49 26.47 7.15
C VAL A 62 0.70 27.14 8.29
N PHE A 63 0.05 26.35 9.14
CA PHE A 63 -0.68 26.90 10.30
C PHE A 63 0.24 27.59 11.31
N LYS A 64 1.46 27.06 11.55
CA LYS A 64 2.45 27.69 12.43
C LYS A 64 3.06 28.98 11.87
N LEU A 65 2.99 29.18 10.56
CA LEU A 65 3.54 30.38 9.92
C LEU A 65 2.59 31.59 10.00
N TYR A 66 1.33 31.37 10.37
CA TYR A 66 0.27 32.37 10.40
C TYR A 66 -0.16 32.76 11.83
N ASP A 67 0.35 32.06 12.86
CA ASP A 67 0.36 32.47 14.27
C ASP A 67 1.65 33.25 14.60
#